data_AF-A0A9D5SJG4-F1
#
_entry.id   AF-A0A9D5SJG4-F1
#
_cell.length_a   1.000
_cell.length_b   1.000
_cell.length_c   1.000
_cell.angle_alpha   90.00
_cell.angle_beta   90.00
_cell.angle_gamma   90.00
#
_symmetry.space_group_name_H-M   'P 1'
#
loop_
_entity.id
_entity.type
_entity.pdbx_description
1 polymer ?
#
loop_
_entity_poly.entity_id
_entity_poly.type
_entity_poly.pdbx_seq_one_letter_code
_entity_poly.pdbx_strand_id
1 'polypeptide(L)'
;METTNEKLKLKVYFEGNNYIGVVPKKGVRARRGHNDDPMLKVFKKYYAEAKKENISKRDLSEYLFEKMLNHPEQSYLLDKEEIGELIKKEATRIHNKKKRYRRKLGWFRPNWFVTFTYDDKLTDPESFERKLRRCLANLAYRNNWRYIGAREYGEEKGRLHFHFLMFIPEGSMVGQLFTDYHWNGFKREFFTNNTFFHERFGDTEFKPVQGSDLVSGRLSDYLVKYIEKQDQRLIYSRGLATEVEMEVDPKSDVFYTFYDFSYKCYLSMDLFYSEDELKKFKVDEYYEIDSEGMGLDYFGAQERFYQSYREKLERKKRRSA
;
A
#
# COMPACT_ATOMS: atom_id res chain seq x y z
N MET A 1 14.19 -3.59 -43.14
CA MET A 1 14.29 -4.42 -41.93
C MET A 1 13.01 -4.19 -41.16
N GLU A 2 12.09 -5.17 -41.19
CA GLU A 2 10.87 -5.14 -40.37
C GLU A 2 11.28 -5.09 -38.89
N THR A 3 11.15 -3.93 -38.26
CA THR A 3 11.18 -3.86 -36.81
C THR A 3 9.90 -4.51 -36.32
N THR A 4 9.94 -5.81 -36.03
CA THR A 4 8.92 -6.44 -35.21
C THR A 4 8.72 -5.57 -33.96
N ASN A 5 7.52 -5.01 -33.81
CA ASN A 5 7.08 -4.26 -32.63
C ASN A 5 7.10 -5.21 -31.43
N GLU A 6 8.29 -5.46 -30.87
CA GLU A 6 8.48 -6.46 -29.83
C GLU A 6 8.02 -5.87 -28.50
N LYS A 7 6.76 -6.18 -28.12
CA LYS A 7 6.21 -5.80 -26.81
C LYS A 7 7.11 -6.34 -25.68
N LEU A 8 7.36 -5.49 -24.69
CA LEU A 8 8.18 -5.81 -23.54
C LEU A 8 7.34 -6.43 -22.44
N LYS A 9 7.77 -7.59 -21.93
CA LYS A 9 7.18 -8.17 -20.71
C LYS A 9 7.85 -7.56 -19.48
N LEU A 10 7.18 -6.60 -18.86
CA LEU A 10 7.69 -5.86 -17.71
C LEU A 10 6.93 -6.21 -16.43
N LYS A 11 7.64 -6.14 -15.30
CA LYS A 11 7.00 -6.02 -13.99
C LYS A 11 6.69 -4.56 -13.75
N VAL A 12 5.41 -4.25 -13.59
CA VAL A 12 4.91 -2.90 -13.38
C VAL A 12 4.50 -2.72 -11.92
N TYR A 13 4.85 -1.59 -11.32
CA TYR A 13 4.38 -1.20 -9.99
C TYR A 13 4.09 0.30 -9.92
N PHE A 14 3.16 0.69 -9.04
CA PHE A 14 2.88 2.10 -8.77
C PHE A 14 3.82 2.66 -7.71
N GLU A 15 4.44 3.81 -7.97
CA GLU A 15 5.38 4.47 -7.03
C GLU A 15 4.72 5.57 -6.17
N GLY A 16 3.49 5.97 -6.50
CA GLY A 16 2.74 6.99 -5.76
C GLY A 16 2.12 8.04 -6.69
N ASN A 17 2.82 8.36 -7.78
CA ASN A 17 2.32 9.24 -8.85
C ASN A 17 2.34 8.54 -10.21
N ASN A 18 3.42 7.81 -10.51
CA ASN A 18 3.62 7.15 -11.80
C ASN A 18 3.68 5.62 -11.67
N TYR A 19 3.42 4.93 -12.78
CA TYR A 19 3.72 3.51 -12.94
C TYR A 19 5.15 3.33 -13.44
N ILE A 20 5.84 2.35 -12.85
CA ILE A 20 7.21 2.00 -13.22
C ILE A 20 7.25 0.58 -13.75
N GLY A 21 7.71 0.43 -14.98
CA GLY A 21 8.08 -0.85 -15.57
C GLY A 21 9.54 -1.20 -15.30
N VAL A 22 9.78 -2.44 -14.87
CA VAL A 22 11.12 -2.98 -14.63
C VAL A 22 11.22 -4.36 -15.29
N VAL A 23 12.38 -4.65 -15.88
CA VAL A 23 12.61 -5.97 -16.45
C VAL A 23 12.58 -7.04 -15.33
N PRO A 24 11.74 -8.09 -15.46
CA PRO A 24 11.56 -9.09 -14.41
C PRO A 24 12.89 -9.73 -13.98
N LYS A 25 13.22 -9.67 -12.69
CA LYS A 25 14.30 -10.46 -12.08
C LYS A 25 13.70 -11.73 -11.45
N LYS A 26 14.30 -12.91 -11.67
CA LYS A 26 14.01 -14.09 -10.84
C LYS A 26 14.53 -13.80 -9.43
N GLY A 27 13.63 -13.55 -8.49
CA GLY A 27 13.96 -13.44 -7.07
C GLY A 27 14.05 -14.82 -6.44
N VAL A 28 15.08 -15.04 -5.62
CA VAL A 28 15.05 -16.10 -4.61
C VAL A 28 14.06 -15.63 -3.54
N ARG A 29 12.99 -16.40 -3.28
CA ARG A 29 12.14 -16.12 -2.11
C ARG A 29 12.99 -16.32 -0.86
N ALA A 30 13.35 -15.23 -0.21
CA ALA A 30 13.92 -15.31 1.13
C ALA A 30 12.94 -16.08 2.02
N ARG A 31 13.41 -17.14 2.69
CA ARG A 31 12.62 -17.86 3.69
C ARG A 31 12.27 -16.86 4.79
N ARG A 32 10.98 -16.72 5.08
CA ARG A 32 10.53 -15.95 6.25
C ARG A 32 10.75 -16.83 7.48
N GLY A 33 11.83 -16.57 8.21
CA GLY A 33 11.94 -17.05 9.59
C GLY A 33 10.95 -16.27 10.45
N HIS A 34 10.17 -16.97 11.27
CA HIS A 34 9.43 -16.34 12.35
C HIS A 34 10.44 -16.09 13.48
N ASN A 35 10.96 -14.87 13.58
CA ASN A 35 11.85 -14.54 14.69
C ASN A 35 11.01 -14.06 15.86
N ASP A 36 10.80 -14.94 16.85
CA ASP A 36 10.02 -14.67 18.06
C ASP A 36 10.90 -14.17 19.22
N ASP A 37 12.01 -13.52 18.86
CA ASP A 37 13.03 -13.00 19.77
C ASP A 37 12.43 -12.02 20.80
N PRO A 38 12.50 -12.34 22.10
CA PRO A 38 12.03 -11.47 23.18
C PRO A 38 12.69 -10.08 23.16
N MET A 39 13.98 -9.98 22.83
CA MET A 39 14.69 -8.70 22.70
C MET A 39 14.06 -7.80 21.64
N LEU A 40 13.74 -8.37 20.48
CA LEU A 40 13.09 -7.61 19.41
C LEU A 40 11.65 -7.18 19.78
N LYS A 41 10.96 -7.89 20.69
CA LYS A 41 9.65 -7.47 21.20
C LYS A 41 9.78 -6.26 22.11
N VAL A 42 10.74 -6.29 23.04
CA VAL A 42 11.03 -5.18 23.95
C VAL A 42 11.51 -3.95 23.19
N PHE A 43 12.46 -4.12 22.25
CA PHE A 43 12.91 -3.04 21.36
C PHE A 43 11.73 -2.36 20.65
N LYS A 44 10.81 -3.14 20.04
CA LYS A 44 9.65 -2.57 19.34
C LYS A 44 8.70 -1.82 20.25
N LYS A 45 8.53 -2.28 21.49
CA LYS A 45 7.72 -1.58 22.50
C LYS A 45 8.30 -0.19 22.78
N TYR A 46 9.58 -0.11 23.14
CA TYR A 46 10.23 1.17 23.44
C TYR A 46 10.40 2.06 22.22
N TYR A 47 10.59 1.48 21.02
CA TYR A 47 10.59 2.24 19.78
C TYR A 47 9.24 2.91 19.51
N ALA A 48 8.12 2.22 19.77
CA ALA A 48 6.79 2.78 19.63
C ALA A 48 6.50 3.86 20.70
N GLU A 49 6.99 3.66 21.94
CA GLU A 49 6.93 4.66 23.02
C GLU A 49 7.67 5.94 22.63
N ALA A 50 8.92 5.82 22.17
CA ALA A 50 9.72 6.95 21.69
C ALA A 50 9.03 7.74 20.58
N LYS A 51 8.27 7.06 19.69
CA LYS A 51 7.48 7.71 18.65
C LYS A 51 6.28 8.48 19.20
N LYS A 52 5.58 7.93 20.20
CA LYS A 52 4.47 8.62 20.86
C LYS A 52 4.95 9.85 21.63
N GLU A 53 6.12 9.75 22.27
CA GLU A 53 6.77 10.85 23.00
C GLU A 53 7.47 11.87 22.09
N ASN A 54 7.39 11.69 20.76
CA ASN A 54 8.05 12.55 19.77
C ASN A 54 9.57 12.71 19.97
N ILE A 55 10.24 11.67 20.47
CA ILE A 55 11.70 11.66 20.64
C ILE A 55 12.37 11.91 19.29
N SER A 56 13.33 12.84 19.28
CA SER A 56 14.02 13.25 18.07
C SER A 56 14.86 12.09 17.49
N LYS A 57 15.14 12.13 16.18
CA LYS A 57 16.02 11.11 15.57
C LYS A 57 17.44 11.12 16.16
N ARG A 58 17.89 12.25 16.71
CA ARG A 58 19.22 12.42 17.31
C ARG A 58 19.28 11.71 18.66
N ASP A 59 18.22 11.78 19.44
CA ASP A 59 18.19 11.28 20.82
C ASP A 59 17.62 9.85 20.91
N LEU A 60 17.01 9.36 19.83
CA LEU A 60 16.37 8.05 19.77
C LEU A 60 17.29 6.90 20.17
N SER A 61 18.58 6.94 19.79
CA SER A 61 19.53 5.88 20.12
C SER A 61 19.83 5.84 21.62
N GLU A 62 20.02 7.01 22.24
CA GLU A 62 20.28 7.12 23.68
C GLU A 62 19.08 6.65 24.49
N TYR A 63 17.90 7.16 24.12
CA TYR A 63 16.63 6.81 24.75
C TYR A 63 16.40 5.29 24.73
N LEU A 64 16.61 4.64 23.57
CA LEU A 64 16.39 3.20 23.44
C LEU A 64 17.43 2.39 24.19
N PHE A 65 18.69 2.83 24.18
CA PHE A 65 19.76 2.19 24.94
C PHE A 65 19.43 2.19 26.44
N GLU A 66 19.05 3.34 27.01
CA GLU A 66 18.69 3.46 28.43
C GLU A 66 17.47 2.60 28.79
N LYS A 67 16.41 2.63 27.97
CA LYS A 67 15.19 1.84 28.21
C LYS A 67 15.43 0.34 28.12
N MET A 68 16.24 -0.11 27.17
CA MET A 68 16.56 -1.53 26.99
C MET A 68 17.48 -2.06 28.07
N LEU A 69 18.47 -1.28 28.51
CA LEU A 69 19.36 -1.64 29.61
C LEU A 69 18.59 -1.81 30.93
N ASN A 70 17.62 -0.93 31.18
CA ASN A 70 16.85 -0.91 32.42
C ASN A 70 15.53 -1.70 32.35
N HIS A 71 15.31 -2.55 31.35
CA HIS A 71 14.06 -3.30 31.27
C HIS A 71 13.99 -4.37 32.39
N PRO A 72 13.00 -4.30 33.30
CA PRO A 72 12.98 -5.11 34.53
C PRO A 72 12.98 -6.64 34.35
N GLU A 73 12.44 -7.15 33.25
CA GLU A 73 12.34 -8.61 33.02
C GLU A 73 13.44 -9.14 32.08
N GLN A 74 14.02 -8.26 31.26
CA GLN A 74 14.94 -8.64 30.19
C GLN A 74 15.93 -7.50 29.96
N SER A 75 16.79 -7.25 30.94
CA SER A 75 17.91 -6.32 30.76
C SER A 75 18.83 -6.88 29.67
N TYR A 76 19.14 -6.06 28.66
CA TYR A 76 20.03 -6.45 27.57
C TYR A 76 21.32 -5.65 27.62
N LEU A 77 22.43 -6.35 27.40
CA LEU A 77 23.75 -5.75 27.21
C LEU A 77 23.96 -5.48 25.72
N LEU A 78 23.17 -4.57 25.17
CA LEU A 78 23.38 -4.06 23.81
C LEU A 78 24.22 -2.80 23.88
N ASP A 79 25.18 -2.64 22.99
CA ASP A 79 25.87 -1.36 22.84
C ASP A 79 25.08 -0.37 21.95
N LYS A 80 25.58 0.87 21.85
CA LYS A 80 24.94 1.92 21.05
C LYS A 80 24.95 1.60 19.55
N GLU A 81 25.94 0.84 19.07
CA GLU A 81 26.04 0.45 17.66
C GLU A 81 24.97 -0.58 17.30
N GLU A 82 24.78 -1.59 18.15
CA GLU A 82 23.73 -2.62 18.02
C GLU A 82 22.33 -2.01 18.07
N ILE A 83 22.08 -1.07 19.00
CA ILE A 83 20.81 -0.30 19.03
C ILE A 83 20.64 0.49 17.72
N GLY A 84 21.70 1.11 17.23
CA GLY A 84 21.71 1.81 15.94
C GLY A 84 21.34 0.91 14.76
N GLU A 85 21.81 -0.34 14.74
CA GLU A 85 21.41 -1.32 13.72
C GLU A 85 19.92 -1.68 13.81
N LEU A 86 19.39 -1.89 15.01
CA LEU A 86 17.98 -2.20 15.22
C LEU A 86 17.09 -1.06 14.71
N ILE A 87 17.47 0.20 14.98
CA ILE A 87 16.79 1.38 14.46
C ILE A 87 16.79 1.39 12.92
N LYS A 88 17.93 1.11 12.28
CA LYS A 88 18.05 1.05 10.81
C LYS A 88 17.19 -0.06 10.21
N LYS A 89 17.21 -1.25 10.81
CA LYS A 89 16.38 -2.41 10.41
C LYS A 89 14.90 -2.05 10.51
N GLU A 90 14.51 -1.37 11.58
CA GLU A 90 13.14 -0.95 11.83
C GLU A 90 12.66 0.13 10.85
N ALA A 91 13.48 1.16 10.60
CA ALA A 91 13.20 2.19 9.60
C ALA A 91 13.03 1.58 8.19
N THR A 92 13.88 0.62 7.83
CA THR A 92 13.79 -0.11 6.56
C THR A 92 12.50 -0.94 6.47
N ARG A 93 12.09 -1.57 7.58
CA ARG A 93 10.83 -2.32 7.67
C ARG A 93 9.62 -1.41 7.45
N ILE A 94 9.59 -0.24 8.09
CA ILE A 94 8.54 0.78 7.92
C ILE A 94 8.51 1.30 6.49
N HIS A 95 9.66 1.66 5.92
CA HIS A 95 9.78 2.07 4.51
C HIS A 95 9.18 1.01 3.57
N ASN A 96 9.54 -0.27 3.77
CA ASN A 96 9.00 -1.37 2.98
C ASN A 96 7.49 -1.58 3.16
N LYS A 97 6.93 -1.32 4.35
CA LYS A 97 5.47 -1.33 4.57
C LYS A 97 4.79 -0.23 3.74
N LYS A 98 5.28 1.01 3.83
CA LYS A 98 4.75 2.15 3.05
C LYS A 98 4.86 1.91 1.54
N LYS A 99 5.99 1.39 1.07
CA LYS A 99 6.20 1.02 -0.33
C LYS A 99 5.18 -0.01 -0.81
N ARG A 100 4.94 -1.07 -0.03
CA ARG A 100 3.91 -2.08 -0.37
C ARG A 100 2.50 -1.49 -0.38
N TYR A 101 2.21 -0.59 0.57
CA TYR A 101 0.93 0.12 0.64
C TYR A 101 0.66 0.92 -0.63
N ARG A 102 1.58 1.84 -0.99
CA ARG A 102 1.45 2.70 -2.18
C ARG A 102 1.27 1.86 -3.44
N ARG A 103 2.12 0.83 -3.60
CA ARG A 103 2.02 -0.12 -4.70
C ARG A 103 0.65 -0.78 -4.81
N LYS A 104 0.06 -1.19 -3.68
CA LYS A 104 -1.30 -1.79 -3.67
C LYS A 104 -2.38 -0.78 -4.04
N LEU A 105 -2.27 0.43 -3.53
CA LEU A 105 -3.23 1.50 -3.79
C LEU A 105 -3.28 1.86 -5.28
N GLY A 106 -2.15 1.78 -5.99
CA GLY A 106 -2.12 2.02 -7.43
C GLY A 106 -2.97 1.06 -8.26
N TRP A 107 -3.32 -0.12 -7.74
CA TRP A 107 -4.05 -1.15 -8.51
C TRP A 107 -5.56 -1.14 -8.32
N PHE A 108 -6.11 -0.26 -7.49
CA PHE A 108 -7.56 -0.09 -7.37
C PHE A 108 -7.87 1.34 -6.96
N ARG A 109 -8.88 1.96 -7.58
CA ARG A 109 -9.30 3.33 -7.25
C ARG A 109 -10.33 3.27 -6.13
N PRO A 110 -10.00 3.68 -4.90
CA PRO A 110 -11.02 3.73 -3.85
C PRO A 110 -12.04 4.81 -4.20
N ASN A 111 -13.32 4.48 -4.00
CA ASN A 111 -14.45 5.41 -4.12
C ASN A 111 -15.08 5.74 -2.76
N TRP A 112 -14.65 5.07 -1.68
CA TRP A 112 -15.08 5.35 -0.31
C TRP A 112 -13.91 5.35 0.67
N PHE A 113 -13.93 6.33 1.57
CA PHE A 113 -13.21 6.30 2.83
C PHE A 113 -14.20 5.89 3.92
N VAL A 114 -13.93 4.79 4.62
CA VAL A 114 -14.87 4.21 5.59
C VAL A 114 -14.22 4.09 6.95
N THR A 115 -14.87 4.64 7.96
CA THR A 115 -14.53 4.41 9.37
C THR A 115 -15.53 3.44 9.97
N PHE A 116 -15.03 2.37 10.61
CA PHE A 116 -15.84 1.49 11.45
C PHE A 116 -15.51 1.77 12.91
N THR A 117 -16.51 2.08 13.71
CA THR A 117 -16.38 2.33 15.14
C THR A 117 -17.05 1.21 15.90
N TYR A 118 -16.29 0.57 16.76
CA TYR A 118 -16.80 -0.47 17.62
C TYR A 118 -17.81 0.07 18.66
N ASP A 119 -18.94 -0.62 18.84
CA ASP A 119 -19.88 -0.35 19.94
C ASP A 119 -19.81 -1.40 21.06
N ASP A 120 -19.44 -0.94 22.26
CA ASP A 120 -19.33 -1.72 23.51
C ASP A 120 -20.60 -2.47 23.90
N LYS A 121 -21.77 -2.05 23.39
CA LYS A 121 -23.05 -2.73 23.62
C LYS A 121 -23.25 -3.98 22.76
N LEU A 122 -22.53 -4.09 21.63
CA LEU A 122 -22.71 -5.15 20.65
C LEU A 122 -21.62 -6.24 20.75
N THR A 123 -20.35 -5.81 20.89
CA THR A 123 -19.13 -6.63 20.81
C THR A 123 -18.48 -7.01 22.13
N ASP A 124 -17.27 -7.55 22.04
CA ASP A 124 -16.03 -6.99 22.63
C ASP A 124 -15.08 -6.53 21.48
N PRO A 125 -14.00 -5.76 21.74
CA PRO A 125 -13.07 -5.29 20.70
C PRO A 125 -12.37 -6.39 19.89
N GLU A 126 -12.03 -7.52 20.50
CA GLU A 126 -11.35 -8.63 19.83
C GLU A 126 -12.31 -9.35 18.88
N SER A 127 -13.53 -9.63 19.38
CA SER A 127 -14.61 -10.17 18.55
C SER A 127 -15.02 -9.23 17.43
N PHE A 128 -15.03 -7.91 17.67
CA PHE A 128 -15.30 -6.91 16.64
C PHE A 128 -14.26 -6.98 15.52
N GLU A 129 -12.96 -6.92 15.84
CA GLU A 129 -11.90 -7.03 14.83
C GLU A 129 -12.06 -8.32 14.01
N ARG A 130 -12.23 -9.46 14.69
CA ARG A 130 -12.34 -10.77 14.05
C ARG A 130 -13.55 -10.86 13.12
N LYS A 131 -14.73 -10.44 13.58
CA LYS A 131 -15.99 -10.51 12.81
C LYS A 131 -15.98 -9.51 11.65
N LEU A 132 -15.54 -8.28 11.87
CA LEU A 132 -15.42 -7.26 10.82
C LEU A 132 -14.49 -7.72 9.71
N ARG A 133 -13.29 -8.20 10.06
CA ARG A 133 -12.32 -8.69 9.06
C ARG A 133 -12.86 -9.87 8.26
N ARG A 134 -13.58 -10.79 8.89
CA ARG A 134 -14.24 -11.91 8.19
C ARG A 134 -15.35 -11.42 7.25
N CYS A 135 -16.16 -10.47 7.70
CA CYS A 135 -17.21 -9.85 6.88
C CYS A 135 -16.62 -9.17 5.64
N LEU A 136 -15.61 -8.31 5.83
CA LEU A 136 -14.94 -7.61 4.74
C LEU A 136 -14.28 -8.59 3.76
N ALA A 137 -13.64 -9.67 4.25
CA ALA A 137 -13.08 -10.69 3.38
C ALA A 137 -14.14 -11.40 2.52
N ASN A 138 -15.33 -11.65 3.08
CA ASN A 138 -16.45 -12.23 2.33
C ASN A 138 -16.98 -11.26 1.28
N LEU A 139 -17.12 -9.97 1.61
CA LEU A 139 -17.57 -8.94 0.67
C LEU A 139 -16.55 -8.73 -0.46
N ALA A 140 -15.25 -8.81 -0.16
CA ALA A 140 -14.22 -8.75 -1.19
C ALA A 140 -14.32 -9.91 -2.20
N TYR A 141 -14.73 -11.09 -1.72
CA TYR A 141 -14.89 -12.29 -2.55
C TYR A 141 -16.23 -12.29 -3.32
N ARG A 142 -17.35 -12.02 -2.64
CA ARG A 142 -18.70 -12.17 -3.21
C ARG A 142 -19.20 -10.93 -3.94
N ASN A 143 -18.81 -9.75 -3.47
CA ASN A 143 -19.31 -8.46 -3.97
C ASN A 143 -18.22 -7.68 -4.72
N ASN A 144 -17.06 -8.30 -4.95
CA ASN A 144 -15.90 -7.67 -5.61
C ASN A 144 -15.36 -6.41 -4.92
N TRP A 145 -15.61 -6.25 -3.62
CA TRP A 145 -15.03 -5.13 -2.87
C TRP A 145 -13.50 -5.23 -2.87
N ARG A 146 -12.82 -4.08 -2.84
CA ARG A 146 -11.39 -4.01 -2.54
C ARG A 146 -11.19 -3.04 -1.40
N TYR A 147 -10.26 -3.35 -0.50
CA TYR A 147 -9.99 -2.44 0.61
C TYR A 147 -8.55 -2.53 1.09
N ILE A 148 -8.09 -1.43 1.66
CA ILE A 148 -6.87 -1.34 2.45
C ILE A 148 -7.15 -0.44 3.66
N GLY A 149 -6.69 -0.83 4.84
CA GLY A 149 -6.99 -0.09 6.05
C GLY A 149 -6.06 -0.40 7.20
N ALA A 150 -6.25 0.35 8.29
CA ALA A 150 -5.52 0.25 9.54
C ALA A 150 -6.51 0.35 10.71
N ARG A 151 -6.17 -0.26 11.84
CA ARG A 151 -6.88 0.00 13.10
C ARG A 151 -6.27 1.23 13.77
N GLU A 152 -7.06 1.90 14.57
CA GLU A 152 -6.65 3.02 15.41
C GLU A 152 -7.27 2.82 16.79
N TYR A 153 -6.42 2.91 17.82
CA TYR A 153 -6.85 3.15 19.19
C TYR A 153 -6.75 4.66 19.44
N GLY A 154 -7.88 5.32 19.73
CA GLY A 154 -7.91 6.78 19.93
C GLY A 154 -7.06 7.24 21.12
N GLU A 155 -6.50 8.46 21.05
CA GLU A 155 -5.35 8.92 21.86
C GLU A 155 -5.64 9.12 23.37
N GLU A 156 -6.87 9.35 23.82
CA GLU A 156 -7.12 9.68 25.26
C GLU A 156 -8.22 8.87 25.97
N LYS A 157 -9.22 8.35 25.25
CA LYS A 157 -10.33 7.55 25.83
C LYS A 157 -10.80 6.40 24.91
N GLY A 158 -10.09 6.17 23.80
CA GLY A 158 -10.72 5.93 22.50
C GLY A 158 -11.08 4.48 22.18
N ARG A 159 -12.33 4.30 21.73
CA ARG A 159 -12.87 3.06 21.16
C ARG A 159 -11.98 2.53 20.01
N LEU A 160 -12.08 1.24 19.74
CA LEU A 160 -11.38 0.63 18.61
C LEU A 160 -12.03 1.09 17.30
N HIS A 161 -11.29 1.83 16.49
CA HIS A 161 -11.70 2.26 15.16
C HIS A 161 -10.91 1.54 14.07
N PHE A 162 -11.52 1.37 12.90
CA PHE A 162 -10.79 0.99 11.68
C PHE A 162 -11.07 1.99 10.58
N HIS A 163 -10.01 2.45 9.93
CA HIS A 163 -10.10 3.29 8.74
C HIS A 163 -9.73 2.48 7.51
N PHE A 164 -10.58 2.53 6.49
CA PHE A 164 -10.37 1.84 5.22
C PHE A 164 -10.53 2.78 4.03
N LEU A 165 -9.65 2.61 3.06
CA LEU A 165 -9.90 2.97 1.67
C LEU A 165 -10.53 1.78 0.99
N MET A 166 -11.70 1.99 0.41
CA MET A 166 -12.51 0.95 -0.18
C MET A 166 -12.90 1.31 -1.61
N PHE A 167 -12.87 0.29 -2.46
CA PHE A 167 -13.59 0.27 -3.71
C PHE A 167 -14.81 -0.63 -3.54
N ILE A 168 -15.99 -0.04 -3.72
CA ILE A 168 -17.28 -0.72 -3.67
C ILE A 168 -17.92 -0.54 -5.04
N PRO A 169 -18.01 -1.60 -5.87
CA PRO A 169 -18.67 -1.53 -7.16
C PRO A 169 -20.09 -0.99 -7.07
N GLU A 170 -20.54 -0.29 -8.11
CA GLU A 170 -21.92 0.17 -8.20
C GLU A 170 -22.91 -1.00 -8.08
N GLY A 171 -24.02 -0.79 -7.37
CA GLY A 171 -25.01 -1.83 -7.08
C GLY A 171 -24.57 -2.92 -6.10
N SER A 172 -23.32 -2.92 -5.62
CA SER A 172 -22.80 -3.95 -4.71
C SER A 172 -22.78 -3.55 -3.23
N MET A 173 -23.24 -2.33 -2.91
CA MET A 173 -23.37 -1.83 -1.55
C MET A 173 -24.32 -2.72 -0.75
N VAL A 174 -23.89 -3.15 0.44
CA VAL A 174 -24.74 -3.90 1.36
C VAL A 174 -25.44 -2.96 2.32
N GLY A 175 -26.70 -3.22 2.63
CA GLY A 175 -27.52 -2.30 3.41
C GLY A 175 -27.82 -1.00 2.64
N GLN A 176 -28.31 -0.01 3.38
CA GLN A 176 -28.63 1.32 2.85
C GLN A 176 -27.77 2.35 3.57
N LEU A 177 -27.29 3.34 2.82
CA LEU A 177 -26.63 4.51 3.40
C LEU A 177 -27.70 5.48 3.91
N PHE A 178 -27.48 6.04 5.09
CA PHE A 178 -28.38 7.04 5.67
C PHE A 178 -27.58 8.11 6.40
N THR A 179 -28.16 9.30 6.53
CA THR A 179 -27.54 10.38 7.30
C THR A 179 -27.89 10.22 8.77
N ASP A 180 -26.86 10.21 9.60
CA ASP A 180 -26.94 10.19 11.06
C ASP A 180 -26.20 11.42 11.62
N TYR A 181 -26.28 11.65 12.92
CA TYR A 181 -25.57 12.76 13.55
C TYR A 181 -25.08 12.44 14.96
N HIS A 182 -23.95 13.03 15.33
CA HIS A 182 -23.49 13.10 16.72
C HIS A 182 -23.43 14.55 17.19
N TRP A 183 -23.49 14.72 18.51
CA TRP A 183 -23.33 16.03 19.15
C TRP A 183 -21.87 16.21 19.56
N ASN A 184 -21.20 17.24 19.04
CA ASN A 184 -19.80 17.53 19.37
C ASN A 184 -19.64 18.52 20.55
N GLY A 185 -20.72 18.75 21.30
CA GLY A 185 -20.79 19.75 22.38
C GLY A 185 -21.40 21.08 21.94
N PHE A 186 -21.15 21.53 20.71
CA PHE A 186 -21.57 22.85 20.21
C PHE A 186 -22.55 22.79 19.04
N LYS A 187 -22.48 21.75 18.21
CA LYS A 187 -23.32 21.56 17.03
C LYS A 187 -23.56 20.09 16.73
N ARG A 188 -24.56 19.84 15.88
CA ARG A 188 -24.75 18.54 15.22
C ARG A 188 -23.71 18.40 14.12
N GLU A 189 -22.99 17.29 14.16
CA GLU A 189 -22.13 16.86 13.07
C GLU A 189 -22.80 15.67 12.38
N PHE A 190 -23.10 15.82 11.10
CA PHE A 190 -23.75 14.80 10.31
C PHE A 190 -22.72 13.89 9.65
N PHE A 191 -23.01 12.61 9.60
CA PHE A 191 -22.18 11.61 8.94
C PHE A 191 -23.05 10.60 8.19
N THR A 192 -22.47 9.89 7.23
CA THR A 192 -23.21 8.88 6.45
C THR A 192 -22.93 7.50 7.04
N ASN A 193 -23.96 6.89 7.63
CA ASN A 193 -23.91 5.57 8.24
C ASN A 193 -24.46 4.50 7.28
N ASN A 194 -24.35 3.23 7.64
CA ASN A 194 -24.81 2.10 6.85
C ASN A 194 -25.59 1.11 7.71
N THR A 195 -26.83 0.80 7.31
CA THR A 195 -27.74 -0.04 8.12
C THR A 195 -27.16 -1.42 8.43
N PHE A 196 -26.57 -2.10 7.43
CA PHE A 196 -26.04 -3.45 7.57
C PHE A 196 -24.86 -3.54 8.53
N PHE A 197 -23.97 -2.54 8.52
CA PHE A 197 -22.84 -2.53 9.44
C PHE A 197 -23.22 -2.01 10.82
N HIS A 198 -24.08 -0.98 10.88
CA HIS A 198 -24.56 -0.41 12.14
C HIS A 198 -25.17 -1.47 13.06
N GLU A 199 -26.11 -2.27 12.53
CA GLU A 199 -26.78 -3.34 13.28
C GLU A 199 -25.83 -4.43 13.82
N ARG A 200 -24.65 -4.60 13.21
CA ARG A 200 -23.75 -5.75 13.49
C ARG A 200 -22.49 -5.38 14.23
N PHE A 201 -22.03 -4.15 14.05
CA PHE A 201 -20.68 -3.73 14.40
C PHE A 201 -20.65 -2.39 15.14
N GLY A 202 -21.73 -1.60 15.08
CA GLY A 202 -21.77 -0.22 15.55
C GLY A 202 -21.58 0.78 14.42
N ASP A 203 -21.40 2.05 14.78
CA ASP A 203 -21.43 3.15 13.83
C ASP A 203 -20.38 3.05 12.73
N THR A 204 -20.81 3.46 11.54
CA THR A 204 -19.93 3.60 10.39
C THR A 204 -20.01 5.01 9.82
N GLU A 205 -18.92 5.46 9.23
CA GLU A 205 -18.87 6.70 8.50
C GLU A 205 -18.32 6.44 7.09
N PHE A 206 -19.19 6.57 6.10
CA PHE A 206 -18.87 6.47 4.68
C PHE A 206 -18.68 7.87 4.09
N LYS A 207 -17.46 8.18 3.66
CA LYS A 207 -17.12 9.42 2.95
C LYS A 207 -16.78 9.09 1.50
N PRO A 208 -17.46 9.66 0.49
CA PRO A 208 -17.08 9.46 -0.89
C PRO A 208 -15.69 10.03 -1.13
N VAL A 209 -14.85 9.28 -1.86
CA VAL A 209 -13.54 9.74 -2.30
C VAL A 209 -13.71 10.52 -3.60
N GLN A 210 -13.27 11.78 -3.62
CA GLN A 210 -13.31 12.58 -4.84
C GLN A 210 -12.04 12.39 -5.67
N GLY A 211 -12.12 12.66 -6.98
CA GLY A 211 -10.98 12.53 -7.90
C GLY A 211 -9.76 13.36 -7.49
N SER A 212 -9.98 14.54 -6.89
CA SER A 212 -8.93 15.42 -6.35
C SER A 212 -8.16 14.79 -5.18
N ASP A 213 -8.80 13.94 -4.38
CA ASP A 213 -8.15 13.24 -3.27
C ASP A 213 -7.18 12.16 -3.75
N LEU A 214 -7.46 11.55 -4.91
CA LEU A 214 -6.60 10.56 -5.58
C LEU A 214 -5.37 11.22 -6.20
N VAL A 215 -5.55 12.38 -6.85
CA VAL A 215 -4.49 13.13 -7.53
C VAL A 215 -3.55 13.85 -6.56
N SER A 216 -4.07 14.35 -5.44
CA SER A 216 -3.28 15.12 -4.46
C SER A 216 -2.39 14.29 -3.55
N GLY A 217 -2.42 12.96 -3.64
CA GLY A 217 -1.68 12.05 -2.75
C GLY A 217 -2.20 12.02 -1.31
N ARG A 218 -3.17 12.87 -0.94
CA ARG A 218 -3.71 13.01 0.42
C ARG A 218 -4.28 11.70 0.97
N LEU A 219 -4.99 10.93 0.14
CA LEU A 219 -5.49 9.60 0.51
C LEU A 219 -4.35 8.60 0.76
N SER A 220 -3.29 8.69 -0.03
CA SER A 220 -2.12 7.84 0.16
C SER A 220 -1.42 8.18 1.49
N ASP A 221 -1.28 9.45 1.82
CA ASP A 221 -0.60 9.89 3.05
C ASP A 221 -1.45 9.66 4.31
N TYR A 222 -2.77 9.67 4.18
CA TYR A 222 -3.68 9.46 5.31
C TYR A 222 -3.46 8.09 5.97
N LEU A 223 -3.49 6.99 5.21
CA LEU A 223 -3.20 5.66 5.79
C LEU A 223 -1.73 5.45 6.14
N VAL A 224 -0.80 6.18 5.49
CA VAL A 224 0.62 6.13 5.85
C VAL A 224 0.87 6.64 7.27
N LYS A 225 0.12 7.66 7.73
CA LYS A 225 0.20 8.16 9.12
C LYS A 225 -0.05 7.03 10.13
N TYR A 226 -1.01 6.15 9.86
CA TYR A 226 -1.33 5.02 10.73
C TYR A 226 -0.26 3.92 10.72
N ILE A 227 0.42 3.71 9.59
CA ILE A 227 1.58 2.80 9.51
C ILE A 227 2.72 3.29 10.42
N GLU A 228 2.91 4.61 10.49
CA GLU A 228 3.98 5.22 11.29
C GLU A 228 3.67 5.28 12.78
N LYS A 229 2.44 5.65 13.16
CA LYS A 229 2.08 5.87 14.56
C LYS A 229 1.97 4.59 15.39
N GLN A 230 1.52 3.47 14.82
CA GLN A 230 1.13 2.31 15.65
C GLN A 230 1.90 1.00 15.34
N ASP A 231 2.88 1.01 14.44
CA ASP A 231 3.54 -0.19 13.89
C ASP A 231 2.59 -1.32 13.40
N GLN A 232 1.35 -0.97 13.08
CA GLN A 232 0.37 -2.01 12.80
C GLN A 232 0.52 -2.58 11.39
N ARG A 233 0.02 -3.80 11.23
CA ARG A 233 -0.11 -4.42 9.93
C ARG A 233 -1.36 -3.85 9.27
N LEU A 234 -1.19 -3.31 8.07
CA LEU A 234 -2.32 -2.98 7.22
C LEU A 234 -3.16 -4.23 6.93
N ILE A 235 -4.46 -4.02 6.90
CA ILE A 235 -5.45 -5.03 6.55
C ILE A 235 -5.91 -4.70 5.13
N TYR A 236 -5.87 -5.69 4.24
CA TYR A 236 -6.28 -5.48 2.86
C TYR A 236 -6.94 -6.73 2.26
N SER A 237 -7.81 -6.51 1.27
CA SER A 237 -8.46 -7.60 0.54
C SER A 237 -7.44 -8.46 -0.21
N ARG A 238 -7.75 -9.76 -0.37
CA ARG A 238 -6.97 -10.65 -1.24
C ARG A 238 -7.03 -10.13 -2.69
N GLY A 239 -5.99 -10.44 -3.47
CA GLY A 239 -5.92 -10.05 -4.89
C GLY A 239 -5.29 -8.68 -5.17
N LEU A 240 -5.05 -7.84 -4.15
CA LEU A 240 -4.33 -6.57 -4.37
C LEU A 240 -2.85 -6.82 -4.64
N ALA A 241 -2.45 -6.65 -5.90
CA ALA A 241 -1.07 -6.80 -6.36
C ALA A 241 -0.16 -5.73 -5.73
N THR A 242 1.13 -6.02 -5.63
CA THR A 242 2.16 -4.98 -5.40
C THR A 242 2.91 -4.66 -6.69
N GLU A 243 2.89 -5.60 -7.62
CA GLU A 243 3.42 -5.51 -8.96
C GLU A 243 2.64 -6.51 -9.82
N VAL A 244 2.50 -6.22 -11.10
CA VAL A 244 1.87 -7.09 -12.10
C VAL A 244 2.83 -7.28 -13.26
N GLU A 245 2.70 -8.37 -13.99
CA GLU A 245 3.40 -8.52 -15.27
C GLU A 245 2.51 -8.01 -16.39
N MET A 246 3.05 -7.16 -17.25
CA MET A 246 2.33 -6.55 -18.37
C MET A 246 3.19 -6.60 -19.63
N GLU A 247 2.51 -6.74 -20.77
CA GLU A 247 3.09 -6.45 -22.07
C GLU A 247 2.95 -4.95 -22.32
N VAL A 248 4.08 -4.28 -22.55
CA VAL A 248 4.20 -2.83 -22.72
C VAL A 248 4.81 -2.58 -24.09
N ASP A 249 4.16 -1.75 -24.90
CA ASP A 249 4.73 -1.25 -26.14
C ASP A 249 5.73 -0.13 -25.80
N PRO A 250 7.02 -0.32 -26.09
CA PRO A 250 8.02 0.70 -25.78
C PRO A 250 7.82 2.07 -26.44
N LYS A 251 7.09 2.14 -27.55
CA LYS A 251 6.96 3.38 -28.34
C LYS A 251 5.79 4.22 -27.83
N SER A 252 4.66 3.59 -27.52
CA SER A 252 3.46 4.29 -27.05
C SER A 252 3.38 4.40 -25.53
N ASP A 253 3.87 3.38 -24.81
CA ASP A 253 3.55 3.22 -23.39
C ASP A 253 4.67 3.70 -22.47
N VAL A 254 5.90 3.79 -22.99
CA VAL A 254 7.08 4.21 -22.20
C VAL A 254 7.33 5.70 -22.41
N PHE A 255 7.15 6.47 -21.35
CA PHE A 255 7.40 7.91 -21.38
C PHE A 255 8.88 8.25 -21.15
N TYR A 256 9.56 7.55 -20.25
CA TYR A 256 10.95 7.84 -19.88
C TYR A 256 11.68 6.61 -19.36
N THR A 257 12.96 6.47 -19.65
CA THR A 257 13.80 5.37 -19.14
C THR A 257 14.95 5.89 -18.29
N PHE A 258 15.32 5.13 -17.26
CA PHE A 258 16.39 5.54 -16.34
C PHE A 258 17.05 4.35 -15.65
N TYR A 259 18.23 4.59 -15.08
CA TYR A 259 18.95 3.60 -14.28
C TYR A 259 18.92 3.99 -12.80
N ASP A 260 18.39 3.09 -11.97
CA ASP A 260 18.43 3.18 -10.51
C ASP A 260 18.57 1.77 -9.92
N PHE A 261 19.82 1.37 -9.65
CA PHE A 261 20.27 -0.02 -9.35
C PHE A 261 19.87 -1.09 -10.39
N SER A 262 19.07 -0.70 -11.38
CA SER A 262 18.50 -1.48 -12.47
C SER A 262 17.87 -0.52 -13.48
N TYR A 263 17.80 -0.93 -14.74
CA TYR A 263 17.06 -0.20 -15.76
C TYR A 263 15.55 -0.27 -15.50
N LYS A 264 14.91 0.90 -15.54
CA LYS A 264 13.49 1.14 -15.27
C LYS A 264 12.91 2.06 -16.34
N CYS A 265 11.58 2.09 -16.43
CA CYS A 265 10.86 3.03 -17.28
C CYS A 265 9.62 3.57 -16.56
N TYR A 266 9.29 4.84 -16.79
CA TYR A 266 7.98 5.40 -16.47
C TYR A 266 7.01 5.06 -17.60
N LEU A 267 5.82 4.60 -17.22
CA LEU A 267 4.75 4.26 -18.15
C LEU A 267 3.71 5.37 -18.20
N SER A 268 3.09 5.55 -19.37
CA SER A 268 1.93 6.43 -19.53
C SER A 268 0.82 6.03 -18.56
N MET A 269 0.14 7.02 -17.97
CA MET A 269 -1.00 6.77 -17.10
C MET A 269 -2.19 6.23 -17.90
N ASP A 270 -2.33 6.63 -19.16
CA ASP A 270 -3.45 6.29 -20.05
C ASP A 270 -3.56 4.78 -20.34
N LEU A 271 -2.50 4.01 -20.07
CA LEU A 271 -2.46 2.55 -20.13
C LEU A 271 -3.47 1.85 -19.18
N PHE A 272 -4.06 2.59 -18.24
CA PHE A 272 -4.82 2.05 -17.11
C PHE A 272 -6.26 2.58 -16.99
N TYR A 273 -6.92 2.97 -18.11
CA TYR A 273 -8.23 3.65 -18.07
C TYR A 273 -9.37 3.01 -18.87
N SER A 274 -10.03 2.00 -18.27
CA SER A 274 -11.46 2.04 -17.85
C SER A 274 -11.84 0.74 -17.10
N GLU A 275 -12.89 0.77 -16.27
CA GLU A 275 -13.34 -0.41 -15.49
C GLU A 275 -13.79 -1.60 -16.36
N ASP A 276 -14.17 -1.35 -17.62
CA ASP A 276 -14.56 -2.37 -18.59
C ASP A 276 -13.37 -2.98 -19.34
N GLU A 277 -12.22 -2.31 -19.42
CA GLU A 277 -11.01 -2.82 -20.08
C GLU A 277 -10.29 -3.91 -19.29
N LEU A 278 -10.34 -3.86 -17.95
CA LEU A 278 -9.78 -4.90 -17.08
C LEU A 278 -10.42 -6.29 -17.27
N LYS A 279 -11.58 -6.36 -17.95
CA LYS A 279 -12.29 -7.61 -18.27
C LYS A 279 -12.03 -8.14 -19.68
N LYS A 280 -11.39 -7.38 -20.58
CA LYS A 280 -11.44 -7.61 -22.04
C LYS A 280 -10.14 -8.00 -22.74
N PHE A 281 -9.02 -8.22 -22.06
CA PHE A 281 -7.74 -8.47 -22.76
C PHE A 281 -7.69 -9.80 -23.55
N LYS A 282 -8.07 -9.73 -24.85
CA LYS A 282 -7.50 -10.38 -26.04
C LYS A 282 -7.31 -9.31 -27.14
N VAL A 283 -6.33 -9.56 -28.01
CA VAL A 283 -5.58 -8.72 -28.98
C VAL A 283 -6.36 -7.82 -29.97
N ASP A 284 -5.74 -6.68 -30.34
CA ASP A 284 -5.56 -6.05 -31.69
C ASP A 284 -6.03 -4.60 -31.99
N GLU A 285 -5.07 -3.84 -32.58
CA GLU A 285 -5.02 -2.68 -33.52
C GLU A 285 -5.31 -1.17 -33.22
N TYR A 286 -4.24 -0.38 -33.50
CA TYR A 286 -3.98 1.02 -33.98
C TYR A 286 -4.53 2.30 -33.31
N TYR A 287 -3.68 3.34 -33.14
CA TYR A 287 -3.55 4.59 -33.95
C TYR A 287 -2.34 5.46 -33.51
N GLU A 288 -1.71 6.18 -34.45
CA GLU A 288 -0.55 7.11 -34.30
C GLU A 288 -0.97 8.53 -33.91
N ILE A 289 -0.20 9.23 -33.04
CA ILE A 289 -0.01 10.70 -33.05
C ILE A 289 1.41 11.06 -32.56
N ASP A 290 1.99 12.05 -33.25
CA ASP A 290 3.37 12.55 -33.23
C ASP A 290 3.93 13.13 -31.91
N SER A 291 5.24 12.95 -31.79
CA SER A 291 6.10 13.39 -30.70
C SER A 291 6.89 14.65 -31.07
N GLU A 292 6.81 15.71 -30.27
CA GLU A 292 7.89 16.70 -30.19
C GLU A 292 8.14 17.17 -28.76
N GLY A 293 9.40 17.00 -28.33
CA GLY A 293 10.00 17.83 -27.28
C GLY A 293 10.39 17.12 -25.98
N MET A 294 11.60 16.55 -25.92
CA MET A 294 12.64 16.94 -24.94
C MET A 294 13.86 16.01 -25.02
N GLY A 295 15.01 16.59 -25.37
CA GLY A 295 16.29 15.91 -25.41
C GLY A 295 16.95 15.82 -24.03
N LEU A 296 17.24 14.60 -23.60
CA LEU A 296 18.21 14.20 -22.57
C LEU A 296 18.50 12.70 -22.77
N ASP A 297 19.65 12.32 -23.37
CA ASP A 297 20.15 10.93 -23.65
C ASP A 297 19.07 9.81 -23.65
N TYR A 298 17.95 10.07 -24.32
CA TYR A 298 16.76 9.24 -24.20
C TYR A 298 16.99 7.94 -24.95
N PHE A 299 17.50 8.07 -26.17
CA PHE A 299 17.87 6.96 -27.02
C PHE A 299 18.93 6.06 -26.39
N GLY A 300 19.95 6.63 -25.72
CA GLY A 300 20.96 5.83 -25.04
C GLY A 300 20.40 5.06 -23.85
N ALA A 301 19.55 5.69 -23.03
CA ALA A 301 18.91 5.01 -21.89
C ALA A 301 17.91 3.93 -22.35
N GLN A 302 17.16 4.20 -23.42
CA GLN A 302 16.20 3.27 -24.01
C GLN A 302 16.92 2.07 -24.63
N GLU A 303 18.00 2.31 -25.39
CA GLU A 303 18.83 1.26 -25.98
C GLU A 303 19.46 0.35 -24.91
N ARG A 304 20.00 0.94 -23.84
CA ARG A 304 20.53 0.18 -22.68
C ARG A 304 19.45 -0.64 -21.98
N PHE A 305 18.22 -0.12 -21.88
CA PHE A 305 17.08 -0.87 -21.36
C PHE A 305 16.74 -2.07 -22.26
N TYR A 306 16.66 -1.89 -23.58
CA TYR A 306 16.40 -2.96 -24.53
C TYR A 306 17.48 -4.04 -24.54
N GLN A 307 18.76 -3.65 -24.51
CA GLN A 307 19.87 -4.59 -24.42
C GLN A 307 19.76 -5.42 -23.14
N SER A 308 19.51 -4.79 -21.99
CA SER A 308 19.30 -5.49 -20.72
C SER A 308 18.11 -6.46 -20.76
N TYR A 309 17.05 -6.12 -21.50
CA TYR A 309 15.88 -7.00 -21.70
C TYR A 309 16.21 -8.21 -22.58
N ARG A 310 16.84 -7.99 -23.74
CA ARG A 310 17.25 -9.05 -24.69
C ARG A 310 18.20 -10.06 -24.05
N GLU A 311 19.23 -9.60 -23.34
CA GLU A 311 20.16 -10.47 -22.61
C GLU A 311 19.44 -11.39 -21.61
N LYS A 312 18.41 -10.88 -20.92
CA LYS A 312 17.64 -11.67 -19.96
C LYS A 312 16.73 -12.69 -20.64
N LEU A 313 16.15 -12.36 -21.79
CA LEU A 313 15.39 -13.30 -22.60
C LEU A 313 16.28 -14.44 -23.11
N GLU A 314 17.46 -14.14 -23.63
CA GLU A 314 18.41 -15.16 -24.10
C GLU A 314 18.86 -16.09 -22.97
N ARG A 315 19.18 -15.54 -21.80
CA ARG A 315 19.49 -16.34 -20.61
C ARG A 315 18.33 -17.26 -20.19
N LYS A 316 17.08 -16.86 -20.43
CA LYS A 316 15.91 -17.69 -20.17
C LYS A 316 15.83 -18.84 -21.18
N LYS A 317 16.01 -18.56 -22.48
CA LYS A 317 16.01 -19.57 -23.56
C LYS A 317 17.09 -20.64 -23.34
N ARG A 318 18.31 -20.24 -22.98
CA ARG A 318 19.45 -21.15 -22.72
C ARG A 318 19.28 -22.05 -21.48
N ARG A 319 18.33 -21.77 -20.59
CA ARG A 319 18.08 -22.54 -19.37
C ARG A 319 16.84 -23.43 -19.45
N SER A 320 16.06 -23.28 -20.51
CA SER A 320 14.87 -24.09 -20.81
C SER A 320 15.11 -25.10 -21.94
N ALA A 321 16.21 -24.95 -22.66
CA ALA A 321 16.87 -26.00 -23.43
C ALA A 321 17.85 -26.72 -22.51
#